data_AF-C6E4L1-F1
#
_entry.id   AF-C6E4L1-F1
#
_cell.length_a   1.000
_cell.length_b   1.000
_cell.length_c   1.000
_cell.angle_alpha   90.00
_cell.angle_beta   90.00
_cell.angle_gamma   90.00
#
_symmetry.space_group_name_H-M   'P 1'
#
loop_
_entity.id
_entity.type
_entity.pdbx_description
1 polymer ?
#
loop_
_entity_poly.entity_id
_entity_poly.type
_entity_poly.pdbx_seq_one_letter_code
_entity_poly.pdbx_strand_id
1 'polypeptide(L)'
;MQDIDKKIKVIVLGGATGSGKSDLAVRLAEEIGGEIVNADSMQVYRRLDIGTAKPSAEDLARVPHHLIDILDPDEEFTASEFRREAAAAIADIQSRGKRAIVVGGTGLYIRALLHGLVDSPTGDPELRRQFADVPGEELLRRLSLVDPETAARLYPNDRVRLIRALEVYAQTGRPISAFRSEHTFSEVHYQALKMAIRVERQELYRRIDLRVEKMLDDGLVEEVRSLLAAGYGRELKTMRSIGYKEVTAYLAGEMTLDEAVTLIKRDTRRYAKRQMTWFGKENDIYWLEYPGSFATILGHVIEFLA
;
A
#
# COMPACT_ATOMS: atom_id res chain seq x y z
N MET A 1 31.99 4.74 -25.26
CA MET A 1 31.92 5.46 -23.97
C MET A 1 30.72 6.40 -24.03
N GLN A 2 29.50 5.85 -23.87
CA GLN A 2 28.23 6.58 -23.78
C GLN A 2 27.15 5.53 -23.44
N ASP A 3 27.00 5.22 -22.16
CA ASP A 3 25.76 4.70 -21.54
C ASP A 3 26.02 4.49 -20.05
N ILE A 4 26.45 5.57 -19.39
CA ILE A 4 26.51 5.60 -17.94
C ILE A 4 25.13 6.08 -17.46
N ASP A 5 24.34 5.14 -16.94
CA ASP A 5 23.45 5.36 -15.80
C ASP A 5 22.28 6.36 -16.00
N LYS A 6 21.49 6.23 -17.08
CA LYS A 6 20.26 7.03 -17.23
C LYS A 6 19.15 6.45 -16.34
N LYS A 7 19.15 6.84 -15.06
CA LYS A 7 18.16 6.44 -14.07
C LYS A 7 16.74 6.79 -14.51
N ILE A 8 15.83 5.85 -14.31
CA ILE A 8 14.42 5.98 -14.67
C ILE A 8 13.77 7.00 -13.72
N LYS A 9 13.33 8.15 -14.24
CA LYS A 9 12.64 9.17 -13.43
C LYS A 9 11.21 8.73 -13.12
N VAL A 10 10.85 8.71 -11.83
CA VAL A 10 9.51 8.38 -11.36
C VAL A 10 9.05 9.41 -10.33
N ILE A 11 7.78 9.79 -10.41
CA ILE A 11 7.14 10.63 -9.40
C ILE A 11 6.43 9.71 -8.42
N VAL A 12 6.66 9.88 -7.13
CA VAL A 12 5.94 9.13 -6.08
C VAL A 12 5.06 10.10 -5.32
N LEU A 13 3.75 9.88 -5.35
CA LEU A 13 2.78 10.66 -4.60
C LEU A 13 2.16 9.82 -3.50
N GLY A 14 2.68 10.02 -2.29
CA GLY A 14 2.20 9.44 -1.05
C GLY A 14 1.15 10.29 -0.34
N GLY A 15 0.62 9.73 0.74
CA GLY A 15 -0.28 10.43 1.65
C GLY A 15 -1.29 9.49 2.30
N ALA A 16 -1.93 9.97 3.36
CA ALA A 16 -2.99 9.23 4.01
C ALA A 16 -4.22 9.02 3.11
N THR A 17 -5.04 8.02 3.40
CA THR A 17 -6.41 7.98 2.87
C THR A 17 -7.19 9.24 3.27
N GLY A 18 -7.97 9.81 2.36
CA GLY A 18 -8.66 11.09 2.57
C GLY A 18 -7.82 12.36 2.35
N SER A 19 -6.53 12.25 1.98
CA SER A 19 -5.67 13.43 1.80
C SER A 19 -5.92 14.24 0.51
N GLY A 20 -6.60 13.66 -0.49
CA GLY A 20 -6.74 14.24 -1.83
C GLY A 20 -5.67 13.79 -2.84
N LYS A 21 -4.88 12.77 -2.51
CA LYS A 21 -3.79 12.28 -3.39
C LYS A 21 -4.25 11.83 -4.78
N SER A 22 -5.41 11.20 -4.90
CA SER A 22 -5.93 10.73 -6.19
C SER A 22 -6.25 11.91 -7.11
N ASP A 23 -6.91 12.94 -6.58
CA ASP A 23 -7.23 14.16 -7.34
C ASP A 23 -5.96 14.90 -7.79
N LEU A 24 -4.99 15.08 -6.90
CA LEU A 24 -3.70 15.66 -7.27
C LEU A 24 -2.97 14.81 -8.33
N ALA A 25 -3.01 13.48 -8.23
CA ALA A 25 -2.37 12.60 -9.20
C ALA A 25 -2.97 12.75 -10.61
N VAL A 26 -4.30 12.75 -10.71
CA VAL A 26 -4.99 12.92 -12.00
C VAL A 26 -4.64 14.27 -12.62
N ARG A 27 -4.72 15.35 -11.84
CA ARG A 27 -4.34 16.70 -12.32
C ARG A 27 -2.89 16.79 -12.77
N LEU A 28 -1.96 16.20 -12.02
CA LEU A 28 -0.54 16.17 -12.42
C LEU A 28 -0.35 15.38 -13.71
N ALA A 29 -1.00 14.23 -13.84
CA ALA A 29 -0.89 13.37 -15.01
C ALA A 29 -1.42 14.06 -16.28
N GLU A 30 -2.53 14.79 -16.19
CA GLU A 30 -3.06 15.59 -17.31
C GLU A 30 -2.04 16.63 -17.81
N GLU A 31 -1.41 17.37 -16.89
CA GLU A 31 -0.46 18.45 -17.22
C GLU A 31 0.86 17.94 -17.79
N ILE A 32 1.37 16.80 -17.30
CA ILE A 32 2.69 16.28 -17.70
C ILE A 32 2.60 15.16 -18.76
N GLY A 33 1.40 14.85 -19.25
CA GLY A 33 1.16 13.71 -20.13
C GLY A 33 1.57 12.39 -19.46
N GLY A 34 1.22 12.22 -18.20
CA GLY A 34 1.55 11.07 -17.37
C GLY A 34 0.47 10.00 -17.29
N GLU A 35 0.83 8.88 -16.68
CA GLU A 35 -0.05 7.76 -16.36
C GLU A 35 0.18 7.35 -14.89
N ILE A 36 -0.85 6.81 -14.24
CA ILE A 36 -0.82 6.50 -12.80
C ILE A 36 -0.52 5.01 -12.59
N VAL A 37 0.42 4.70 -11.71
CA VAL A 37 0.69 3.35 -11.22
C VAL A 37 0.18 3.26 -9.78
N ASN A 38 -0.91 2.52 -9.57
CA ASN A 38 -1.55 2.39 -8.27
C ASN A 38 -0.67 1.58 -7.30
N ALA A 39 -0.36 2.16 -6.15
CA ALA A 39 0.38 1.55 -5.03
C ALA A 39 -0.51 1.37 -3.78
N ASP A 40 -1.79 1.03 -3.98
CA ASP A 40 -2.71 0.60 -2.93
C ASP A 40 -2.90 -0.93 -2.95
N SER A 41 -2.71 -1.58 -1.81
CA SER A 41 -2.79 -3.03 -1.71
C SER A 41 -4.19 -3.63 -1.92
N MET A 42 -5.26 -2.82 -1.85
CA MET A 42 -6.64 -3.29 -1.96
C MET A 42 -7.28 -2.94 -3.31
N GLN A 43 -6.88 -1.85 -3.95
CA GLN A 43 -7.45 -1.43 -5.25
C GLN A 43 -7.03 -2.33 -6.42
N VAL A 44 -6.06 -3.22 -6.22
CA VAL A 44 -5.67 -4.26 -7.20
C VAL A 44 -6.76 -5.31 -7.42
N TYR A 45 -7.69 -5.46 -6.48
CA TYR A 45 -8.71 -6.51 -6.49
C TYR A 45 -10.00 -6.07 -7.19
N ARG A 46 -10.48 -6.91 -8.10
CA ARG A 46 -11.77 -6.80 -8.78
C ARG A 46 -12.92 -6.85 -7.78
N ARG A 47 -14.03 -6.16 -8.09
CA ARG A 47 -15.28 -6.15 -7.31
C ARG A 47 -15.17 -5.52 -5.90
N LEU A 48 -14.00 -5.04 -5.53
CA LEU A 48 -13.75 -4.30 -4.31
C LEU A 48 -13.57 -2.82 -4.66
N ASP A 49 -14.67 -2.11 -4.91
CA ASP A 49 -14.66 -0.78 -5.52
C ASP A 49 -14.93 0.31 -4.48
N ILE A 50 -16.09 0.22 -3.83
CA ILE A 50 -16.60 1.21 -2.87
C ILE A 50 -15.73 1.19 -1.62
N GLY A 51 -15.55 0.02 -0.99
CA GLY A 51 -14.82 -0.10 0.26
C GLY A 51 -13.33 0.22 0.16
N THR A 52 -12.75 0.11 -1.05
CA THR A 52 -11.33 0.38 -1.30
C THR A 52 -11.06 1.78 -1.85
N ALA A 53 -12.09 2.60 -1.98
CA ALA A 53 -11.94 3.94 -2.50
C ALA A 53 -11.38 3.99 -3.94
N LYS A 54 -11.72 2.99 -4.77
CA LYS A 54 -11.19 2.89 -6.14
C LYS A 54 -11.54 4.14 -6.96
N PRO A 55 -10.64 4.59 -7.86
CA PRO A 55 -10.96 5.68 -8.78
C PRO A 55 -12.27 5.42 -9.53
N SER A 56 -13.05 6.48 -9.74
CA SER A 56 -14.32 6.38 -10.46
C SER A 56 -14.08 6.10 -11.95
N ALA A 57 -15.12 5.66 -12.67
CA ALA A 57 -15.04 5.52 -14.13
C ALA A 57 -14.68 6.84 -14.84
N GLU A 58 -15.09 7.98 -14.27
CA GLU A 58 -14.71 9.31 -14.73
C GLU A 58 -13.21 9.57 -14.56
N ASP A 59 -12.64 9.25 -13.38
CA ASP A 59 -11.20 9.39 -13.15
C ASP A 59 -10.38 8.46 -14.05
N LEU A 60 -10.84 7.23 -14.25
CA LEU A 60 -10.20 6.24 -15.13
C LEU A 60 -10.26 6.66 -16.62
N ALA A 61 -11.30 7.39 -17.03
CA ALA A 61 -11.43 7.92 -18.38
C ALA A 61 -10.52 9.13 -18.63
N ARG A 62 -10.18 9.89 -17.59
CA ARG A 62 -9.30 11.06 -17.69
C ARG A 62 -7.83 10.67 -17.85
N VAL A 63 -7.37 9.69 -17.07
CA VAL A 63 -5.96 9.26 -17.05
C VAL A 63 -5.88 7.73 -16.90
N PRO A 64 -5.03 7.04 -17.69
CA PRO A 64 -4.78 5.61 -17.50
C PRO A 64 -4.24 5.31 -16.10
N HIS A 65 -4.89 4.35 -15.42
CA HIS A 65 -4.43 3.80 -14.15
C HIS A 65 -4.02 2.34 -14.32
N HIS A 66 -2.80 2.02 -13.90
CA HIS A 66 -2.24 0.68 -13.88
C HIS A 66 -2.38 0.07 -12.49
N LEU A 67 -2.41 -1.27 -12.43
CA LEU A 67 -2.55 -2.06 -11.20
C LEU A 67 -3.85 -1.78 -10.43
N ILE A 68 -4.94 -1.67 -11.18
CA ILE A 68 -6.31 -1.66 -10.67
C ILE A 68 -7.03 -2.83 -11.34
N ASP A 69 -7.85 -3.57 -10.58
CA ASP A 69 -8.63 -4.70 -11.12
C ASP A 69 -7.78 -5.77 -11.84
N ILE A 70 -6.58 -6.03 -11.33
CA ILE A 70 -5.66 -7.01 -11.90
C ILE A 70 -5.80 -8.41 -11.28
N LEU A 71 -6.50 -8.53 -10.14
CA LEU A 71 -6.65 -9.78 -9.39
C LEU A 71 -8.08 -10.01 -8.93
N ASP A 72 -8.49 -11.27 -8.81
CA ASP A 72 -9.70 -11.69 -8.11
C ASP A 72 -9.50 -11.64 -6.58
N PRO A 73 -10.58 -11.45 -5.79
CA PRO A 73 -10.49 -11.24 -4.34
C PRO A 73 -9.81 -12.33 -3.51
N ASP A 74 -9.70 -13.55 -4.03
CA ASP A 74 -9.08 -14.72 -3.40
C ASP A 74 -7.61 -14.90 -3.79
N GLU A 75 -7.09 -14.11 -4.74
CA GLU A 75 -5.69 -14.18 -5.16
C GLU A 75 -4.75 -13.47 -4.17
N GLU A 76 -3.53 -14.00 -4.05
CA GLU A 76 -2.50 -13.38 -3.23
C GLU A 76 -1.82 -12.23 -3.98
N PHE A 77 -1.51 -11.16 -3.24
CA PHE A 77 -0.68 -10.07 -3.76
C PHE A 77 0.33 -9.59 -2.72
N THR A 78 1.59 -9.77 -3.04
CA THR A 78 2.77 -9.50 -2.21
C THR A 78 3.49 -8.24 -2.66
N ALA A 79 4.39 -7.73 -1.83
CA ALA A 79 5.23 -6.60 -2.20
C ALA A 79 6.19 -6.92 -3.37
N SER A 80 6.54 -8.22 -3.54
CA SER A 80 7.41 -8.67 -4.63
C SER A 80 6.67 -8.65 -5.97
N GLU A 81 5.43 -9.16 -5.97
CA GLU A 81 4.55 -9.06 -7.14
C GLU A 81 4.25 -7.61 -7.48
N PHE A 82 3.90 -6.78 -6.49
CA PHE A 82 3.75 -5.34 -6.73
C PHE A 82 4.97 -4.73 -7.40
N ARG A 83 6.19 -5.00 -6.90
CA ARG A 83 7.43 -4.47 -7.50
C ARG A 83 7.56 -4.90 -8.96
N ARG A 84 7.30 -6.17 -9.27
CA ARG A 84 7.38 -6.71 -10.64
C ARG A 84 6.36 -6.04 -11.55
N GLU A 85 5.10 -6.04 -11.17
CA GLU A 85 4.01 -5.46 -11.97
C GLU A 85 4.17 -3.93 -12.14
N ALA A 86 4.57 -3.23 -11.08
CA ALA A 86 4.81 -1.79 -11.14
C ALA A 86 6.03 -1.44 -12.01
N ALA A 87 7.11 -2.22 -11.95
CA ALA A 87 8.27 -2.01 -12.82
C ALA A 87 7.91 -2.25 -14.29
N ALA A 88 7.12 -3.28 -14.59
CA ALA A 88 6.63 -3.54 -15.94
C ALA A 88 5.75 -2.39 -16.45
N ALA A 89 4.80 -1.90 -15.65
CA ALA A 89 3.96 -0.76 -15.99
C ALA A 89 4.78 0.52 -16.22
N ILE A 90 5.77 0.81 -15.37
CA ILE A 90 6.63 1.99 -15.53
C ILE A 90 7.45 1.90 -16.82
N ALA A 91 8.03 0.73 -17.13
CA ALA A 91 8.78 0.53 -18.36
C ALA A 91 7.90 0.71 -19.60
N ASP A 92 6.69 0.16 -19.58
CA ASP A 92 5.69 0.28 -20.63
C ASP A 92 5.26 1.76 -20.85
N ILE A 93 4.92 2.49 -19.79
CA ILE A 93 4.62 3.93 -19.83
C ILE A 93 5.78 4.71 -20.46
N GLN A 94 7.01 4.45 -20.04
CA GLN A 94 8.17 5.17 -20.56
C GLN A 94 8.52 4.81 -22.01
N SER A 95 8.27 3.57 -22.43
CA SER A 95 8.45 3.16 -23.83
C SER A 95 7.56 3.97 -24.78
N ARG A 96 6.42 4.45 -24.30
CA ARG A 96 5.51 5.38 -25.00
C ARG A 96 5.91 6.86 -24.88
N GLY A 97 7.04 7.17 -24.24
CA GLY A 97 7.47 8.54 -23.96
C GLY A 97 6.63 9.28 -22.91
N LYS A 98 5.81 8.55 -22.13
CA LYS A 98 4.94 9.09 -21.07
C LYS A 98 5.65 9.10 -19.72
N ARG A 99 5.07 9.80 -18.75
CA ARG A 99 5.63 9.94 -17.38
C ARG A 99 4.87 9.07 -16.39
N ALA A 100 5.58 8.31 -15.56
CA ALA A 100 4.95 7.45 -14.56
C ALA A 100 4.80 8.17 -13.21
N ILE A 101 3.59 8.15 -12.66
CA ILE A 101 3.28 8.64 -11.31
C ILE A 101 2.83 7.47 -10.45
N VAL A 102 3.64 7.07 -9.48
CA VAL A 102 3.29 6.02 -8.51
C VAL A 102 2.49 6.65 -7.38
N VAL A 103 1.23 6.27 -7.23
CA VAL A 103 0.28 6.91 -6.30
C VAL A 103 -0.24 5.89 -5.32
N GLY A 104 -0.10 6.14 -4.01
CA GLY A 104 -0.65 5.21 -3.04
C GLY A 104 -0.26 5.47 -1.60
N GLY A 105 -0.91 4.72 -0.71
CA GLY A 105 -0.67 4.81 0.74
C GLY A 105 0.09 3.59 1.30
N THR A 106 0.45 2.62 0.48
CA THR A 106 1.14 1.40 0.91
C THR A 106 2.65 1.62 0.90
N GLY A 107 3.18 2.17 2.00
CA GLY A 107 4.61 2.50 2.09
C GLY A 107 5.55 1.32 1.79
N LEU A 108 5.19 0.10 2.21
CA LEU A 108 5.98 -1.10 1.88
C LEU A 108 6.11 -1.33 0.36
N TYR A 109 5.05 -1.08 -0.41
CA TYR A 109 5.05 -1.22 -1.87
C TYR A 109 5.96 -0.17 -2.51
N ILE A 110 5.80 1.09 -2.11
CA ILE A 110 6.67 2.20 -2.57
C ILE A 110 8.14 1.89 -2.26
N ARG A 111 8.45 1.42 -1.05
CA ARG A 111 9.82 1.04 -0.68
C ARG A 111 10.31 -0.14 -1.50
N ALA A 112 9.49 -1.18 -1.66
CA ALA A 112 9.84 -2.35 -2.49
C ALA A 112 10.19 -1.96 -3.93
N LEU A 113 9.45 -1.01 -4.51
CA LEU A 113 9.70 -0.51 -5.84
C LEU A 113 11.01 0.29 -5.93
N LEU A 114 11.21 1.27 -5.05
CA LEU A 114 12.36 2.18 -5.12
C LEU A 114 13.67 1.56 -4.66
N HIS A 115 13.58 0.64 -3.70
CA HIS A 115 14.73 0.13 -2.95
C HIS A 115 14.91 -1.39 -3.10
N GLY A 116 14.00 -2.07 -3.81
CA GLY A 116 13.98 -3.52 -3.87
C GLY A 116 13.46 -4.14 -2.57
N LEU A 117 13.40 -5.47 -2.59
CA LEU A 117 13.06 -6.27 -1.42
C LEU A 117 14.23 -7.14 -1.04
N VAL A 118 14.16 -7.58 0.21
CA VAL A 118 15.04 -8.61 0.70
C VAL A 118 14.71 -9.91 -0.03
N ASP A 119 15.60 -10.37 -0.93
CA ASP A 119 15.54 -11.66 -1.60
C ASP A 119 15.61 -12.78 -0.56
N SER A 120 14.44 -13.12 -0.06
CA SER A 120 14.18 -14.10 0.99
C SER A 120 13.09 -15.04 0.47
N PRO A 121 13.12 -16.32 0.86
CA PRO A 121 12.17 -17.33 0.36
C PRO A 121 10.72 -16.91 0.56
N THR A 122 9.82 -17.34 -0.32
CA THR A 122 8.38 -17.10 -0.17
C THR A 122 7.85 -17.65 1.15
N GLY A 123 6.73 -17.09 1.61
CA GLY A 123 6.10 -17.54 2.84
C GLY A 123 5.69 -19.01 2.80
N ASP A 124 5.76 -19.68 3.95
CA ASP A 124 5.30 -21.06 4.13
C ASP A 124 4.07 -21.06 5.05
N PRO A 125 2.87 -21.35 4.51
CA PRO A 125 1.64 -21.40 5.29
C PRO A 125 1.70 -22.36 6.47
N GLU A 126 2.42 -23.48 6.36
CA GLU A 126 2.52 -24.48 7.41
C GLU A 126 3.38 -23.98 8.57
N LEU A 127 4.53 -23.37 8.27
CA LEU A 127 5.36 -22.73 9.30
C LEU A 127 4.60 -21.58 9.98
N ARG A 128 3.84 -20.78 9.23
CA ARG A 128 3.00 -19.73 9.83
C ARG A 128 1.95 -20.27 10.77
N ARG A 129 1.31 -21.40 10.43
CA ARG A 129 0.37 -22.10 11.32
C ARG A 129 1.05 -22.55 12.60
N GLN A 130 2.25 -23.13 12.51
CA GLN A 130 3.01 -23.58 13.69
C GLN A 130 3.36 -22.43 14.65
N PHE A 131 3.59 -21.22 14.14
CA PHE A 131 3.86 -20.04 14.95
C PHE A 131 2.61 -19.23 15.33
N ALA A 132 1.43 -19.56 14.78
CA ALA A 132 0.22 -18.74 14.90
C ALA A 132 -0.28 -18.61 16.34
N ASP A 133 -0.08 -19.63 17.17
CA ASP A 133 -0.51 -19.66 18.58
C ASP A 133 0.64 -19.37 19.56
N VAL A 134 1.86 -19.16 19.06
CA VAL A 134 3.02 -18.88 19.91
C VAL A 134 2.97 -17.41 20.38
N PRO A 135 3.05 -17.14 21.70
CA PRO A 135 3.09 -15.78 22.23
C PRO A 135 4.25 -14.95 21.66
N GLY A 136 4.04 -13.64 21.53
CA GLY A 136 5.02 -12.73 20.94
C GLY A 136 6.35 -12.71 21.69
N GLU A 137 6.31 -12.82 23.02
CA GLU A 137 7.48 -12.87 23.90
C GLU A 137 8.32 -14.11 23.61
N GLU A 138 7.66 -15.24 23.41
CA GLU A 138 8.32 -16.51 23.07
C GLU A 138 8.88 -16.49 21.65
N LEU A 139 8.15 -15.92 20.68
CA LEU A 139 8.66 -15.69 19.33
C LEU A 139 9.92 -14.81 19.34
N LEU A 140 9.89 -13.72 20.11
CA LEU A 140 11.04 -12.81 20.24
C LEU A 140 12.22 -13.52 20.90
N ARG A 141 11.99 -14.31 21.96
CA ARG A 141 13.04 -15.10 22.61
C ARG A 141 13.68 -16.10 21.64
N ARG A 142 12.86 -16.82 20.86
CA ARG A 142 13.36 -17.73 19.80
C ARG A 142 14.16 -16.98 18.76
N LEU A 143 13.69 -15.80 18.33
CA LEU A 143 14.37 -15.00 17.33
C LEU A 143 15.72 -14.49 17.84
N SER A 144 15.81 -14.05 19.11
CA SER A 144 17.07 -13.58 19.70
C SER A 144 18.20 -14.62 19.70
N LEU A 145 17.86 -15.91 19.65
CA LEU A 145 18.85 -17.00 19.60
C LEU A 145 19.45 -17.17 18.19
N VAL A 146 18.69 -16.87 17.14
CA VAL A 146 19.05 -17.16 15.75
C VAL A 146 19.36 -15.90 14.93
N ASP A 147 18.78 -14.76 15.31
CA ASP A 147 18.94 -13.45 14.67
C ASP A 147 18.84 -12.32 15.70
N PRO A 148 19.89 -12.13 16.54
CA PRO A 148 19.90 -11.10 17.58
C PRO A 148 19.80 -9.67 17.01
N GLU A 149 20.31 -9.43 15.80
CA GLU A 149 20.23 -8.12 15.14
C GLU A 149 18.78 -7.74 14.82
N THR A 150 18.02 -8.66 14.21
CA THR A 150 16.60 -8.41 13.93
C THR A 150 15.80 -8.35 15.23
N ALA A 151 16.08 -9.22 16.21
CA ALA A 151 15.37 -9.24 17.48
C ALA A 151 15.50 -7.91 18.25
N ALA A 152 16.68 -7.27 18.24
CA ALA A 152 16.91 -6.00 18.93
C ALA A 152 16.03 -4.83 18.42
N ARG A 153 15.42 -4.97 17.24
CA ARG A 153 14.61 -3.93 16.59
C ARG A 153 13.11 -4.23 16.63
N LEU A 154 12.70 -5.39 17.14
CA LEU A 154 11.31 -5.84 17.15
C LEU A 154 10.76 -5.94 18.56
N TYR A 155 9.46 -5.74 18.69
CA TYR A 155 8.74 -5.88 19.95
C TYR A 155 7.84 -7.14 19.93
N PRO A 156 7.45 -7.70 21.08
CA PRO A 156 6.59 -8.88 21.15
C PRO A 156 5.27 -8.75 20.36
N ASN A 157 4.73 -7.53 20.27
CA ASN A 157 3.50 -7.24 19.52
C ASN A 157 3.70 -7.22 17.99
N ASP A 158 4.94 -7.17 17.48
CA ASP A 158 5.27 -7.23 16.05
C ASP A 158 5.25 -8.67 15.51
N ARG A 159 4.25 -9.48 15.91
CA ARG A 159 4.18 -10.93 15.65
C ARG A 159 4.38 -11.28 14.18
N VAL A 160 3.82 -10.51 13.24
CA VAL A 160 3.99 -10.74 11.80
C VAL A 160 5.46 -10.71 11.38
N ARG A 161 6.24 -9.76 11.91
CA ARG A 161 7.67 -9.63 11.59
C ARG A 161 8.51 -10.69 12.31
N LEU A 162 8.13 -11.04 13.54
CA LEU A 162 8.77 -12.11 14.30
C LEU A 162 8.60 -13.46 13.59
N ILE A 163 7.36 -13.80 13.22
CA ILE A 163 7.04 -15.03 12.47
C ILE A 163 7.79 -15.04 11.15
N ARG A 164 7.81 -13.93 10.39
CA ARG A 164 8.54 -13.87 9.12
C ARG A 164 10.04 -14.10 9.28
N ALA A 165 10.67 -13.53 10.31
CA ALA A 165 12.11 -13.71 10.54
C ALA A 165 12.44 -15.16 10.92
N LEU A 166 11.62 -15.78 11.77
CA LEU A 166 11.75 -17.20 12.13
C LEU A 166 11.43 -18.15 10.97
N GLU A 167 10.43 -17.82 10.15
CA GLU A 167 10.06 -18.55 8.93
C GLU A 167 11.24 -18.62 7.97
N VAL A 168 11.88 -17.47 7.67
CA VAL A 168 13.07 -17.42 6.80
C VAL A 168 14.21 -18.27 7.36
N TYR A 169 14.46 -18.17 8.67
CA TYR A 169 15.49 -18.99 9.31
C TYR A 169 15.18 -20.49 9.24
N ALA A 170 13.93 -20.88 9.51
CA ALA A 170 13.51 -22.28 9.45
C ALA A 170 13.63 -22.88 8.05
N GLN A 171 13.35 -22.08 7.00
CA GLN A 171 13.45 -22.52 5.60
C GLN A 171 14.90 -22.62 5.10
N THR A 172 15.80 -21.76 5.59
CA THR A 172 17.11 -21.56 4.95
C THR A 172 18.31 -21.88 5.84
N GLY A 173 18.09 -22.00 7.16
CA GLY A 173 19.15 -22.02 8.17
C GLY A 173 19.89 -20.68 8.33
N ARG A 174 19.48 -19.62 7.62
CA ARG A 174 20.15 -18.32 7.61
C ARG A 174 19.21 -17.23 8.16
N PRO A 175 19.69 -16.33 9.05
CA PRO A 175 18.84 -15.29 9.62
C PRO A 175 18.48 -14.21 8.60
N ILE A 176 17.32 -13.56 8.75
CA ILE A 176 16.85 -12.54 7.81
C ILE A 176 17.76 -11.29 7.78
N SER A 177 18.51 -11.02 8.86
CA SER A 177 19.56 -10.01 8.90
C SER A 177 20.69 -10.28 7.91
N ALA A 178 21.09 -11.54 7.69
CA ALA A 178 22.14 -11.89 6.73
C ALA A 178 21.72 -11.59 5.28
N PHE A 179 20.46 -11.88 4.92
CA PHE A 179 19.92 -11.50 3.62
C PHE A 179 19.95 -9.97 3.45
N ARG A 180 19.54 -9.20 4.47
CA ARG A 180 19.58 -7.73 4.46
C ARG A 180 20.96 -7.15 4.17
N SER A 181 22.02 -7.71 4.75
CA SER A 181 23.39 -7.25 4.48
C SER A 181 23.89 -7.58 3.07
N GLU A 182 23.36 -8.64 2.46
CA GLU A 182 23.76 -9.11 1.13
C GLU A 182 22.94 -8.47 0.01
N HIS A 183 21.84 -7.78 0.33
CA HIS A 183 21.06 -7.07 -0.67
C HIS A 183 21.79 -5.88 -1.25
N THR A 184 22.43 -6.14 -2.38
CA THR A 184 22.63 -5.17 -3.43
C THR A 184 21.24 -4.75 -3.95
N PHE A 185 20.90 -3.49 -3.74
CA PHE A 185 19.66 -2.90 -4.22
C PHE A 185 19.56 -3.13 -5.74
N SER A 186 18.40 -3.64 -6.20
CA SER A 186 17.89 -3.73 -7.59
C SER A 186 18.71 -3.06 -8.70
N GLU A 187 18.96 -3.78 -9.81
CA GLU A 187 19.58 -3.28 -11.06
C GLU A 187 18.85 -2.07 -11.68
N VAL A 188 17.54 -1.93 -11.46
CA VAL A 188 16.77 -0.76 -11.90
C VAL A 188 16.88 0.35 -10.85
N HIS A 189 17.68 1.38 -11.17
CA HIS A 189 17.78 2.58 -10.37
C HIS A 189 16.73 3.62 -10.79
N TYR A 190 15.71 3.79 -9.94
CA TYR A 190 14.80 4.92 -10.06
C TYR A 190 15.45 6.18 -9.49
N GLN A 191 15.43 7.27 -10.26
CA GLN A 191 15.53 8.61 -9.70
C GLN A 191 14.10 9.01 -9.31
N ALA A 192 13.83 9.19 -8.02
CA ALA A 192 12.46 9.39 -7.54
C ALA A 192 12.24 10.77 -6.92
N LEU A 193 11.25 11.51 -7.40
CA LEU A 193 10.69 12.67 -6.70
C LEU A 193 9.61 12.16 -5.73
N LYS A 194 9.93 12.07 -4.45
CA LYS A 194 8.99 11.61 -3.42
C LYS A 194 8.23 12.79 -2.84
N MET A 195 6.91 12.78 -2.99
CA MET A 195 6.02 13.79 -2.45
C MET A 195 4.97 13.15 -1.55
N ALA A 196 4.50 13.88 -0.54
CA ALA A 196 3.37 13.44 0.27
C ALA A 196 2.47 14.61 0.68
N ILE A 197 1.16 14.44 0.59
CA ILE A 197 0.23 15.49 1.02
C ILE A 197 0.13 15.52 2.55
N ARG A 198 0.35 16.71 3.11
CA ARG A 198 0.09 17.02 4.52
C ARG A 198 -1.30 17.63 4.64
N VAL A 199 -2.11 17.06 5.53
CA VAL A 199 -3.43 17.59 5.91
C VAL A 199 -3.45 17.72 7.43
N GLU A 200 -4.06 18.80 7.94
CA GLU A 200 -4.32 18.95 9.36
C GLU A 200 -5.15 17.75 9.86
N ARG A 201 -4.86 17.28 11.08
CA ARG A 201 -5.37 16.01 11.59
C ARG A 201 -6.89 16.01 11.77
N GLN A 202 -7.47 17.08 12.31
CA GLN A 202 -8.92 17.18 12.50
C GLN A 202 -9.63 17.20 11.14
N GLU A 203 -9.10 17.96 10.18
CA GLU A 203 -9.64 17.99 8.82
C GLU A 203 -9.52 16.63 8.11
N LEU A 204 -8.38 15.94 8.25
CA LEU A 204 -8.21 14.59 7.72
C LEU A 204 -9.23 13.61 8.30
N TYR A 205 -9.49 13.70 9.60
CA TYR A 205 -10.46 12.84 10.28
C TYR A 205 -11.89 13.16 9.85
N ARG A 206 -12.24 14.44 9.70
CA ARG A 206 -13.54 14.86 9.16
C ARG A 206 -13.77 14.30 7.74
N ARG A 207 -12.76 14.40 6.86
CA ARG A 207 -12.82 13.84 5.50
C ARG A 207 -12.97 12.32 5.50
N ILE A 208 -12.27 11.62 6.38
CA ILE A 208 -12.40 10.17 6.55
C ILE A 208 -13.82 9.81 6.96
N ASP A 209 -14.39 10.51 7.94
CA ASP A 209 -15.72 10.19 8.47
C ASP A 209 -16.81 10.42 7.42
N LEU A 210 -16.76 11.53 6.69
CA LEU A 210 -17.66 11.81 5.56
C LEU A 210 -17.50 10.78 4.43
N ARG A 211 -16.27 10.32 4.17
CA ARG A 211 -16.02 9.30 3.16
C ARG A 211 -16.66 7.96 3.53
N VAL A 212 -16.59 7.58 4.80
CA VAL A 212 -17.22 6.34 5.28
C VAL A 212 -18.74 6.42 5.16
N GLU A 213 -19.33 7.57 5.48
CA GLU A 213 -20.78 7.80 5.27
C GLU A 213 -21.13 7.65 3.79
N LYS A 214 -20.39 8.32 2.91
CA LYS A 214 -20.61 8.20 1.46
C LYS A 214 -20.47 6.76 0.96
N MET A 215 -19.50 5.98 1.47
CA MET A 215 -19.36 4.56 1.08
C MET A 215 -20.63 3.75 1.39
N LEU A 216 -21.30 4.03 2.52
CA LEU A 216 -22.55 3.35 2.85
C LEU A 216 -23.66 3.77 1.90
N ASP A 217 -23.78 5.08 1.64
CA ASP A 217 -24.76 5.64 0.71
C ASP A 217 -24.57 5.11 -0.72
N ASP A 218 -23.32 4.86 -1.13
CA ASP A 218 -22.95 4.30 -2.43
C ASP A 218 -23.20 2.78 -2.53
N GLY A 219 -23.56 2.11 -1.43
CA GLY A 219 -23.90 0.68 -1.42
C GLY A 219 -22.77 -0.26 -0.98
N LEU A 220 -21.92 0.15 -0.04
CA LEU A 220 -20.87 -0.73 0.53
C LEU A 220 -21.45 -2.04 1.09
N VAL A 221 -22.64 -2.00 1.68
CA VAL A 221 -23.28 -3.20 2.25
C VAL A 221 -23.64 -4.20 1.14
N GLU A 222 -24.16 -3.69 0.03
CA GLU A 222 -24.54 -4.45 -1.15
C GLU A 222 -23.32 -5.03 -1.88
N GLU A 223 -22.22 -4.27 -1.98
CA GLU A 223 -20.93 -4.76 -2.49
C GLU A 223 -20.44 -5.97 -1.69
N VAL A 224 -20.39 -5.85 -0.35
CA VAL A 224 -19.94 -6.94 0.52
C VAL A 224 -20.88 -8.14 0.48
N ARG A 225 -22.20 -7.91 0.43
CA ARG A 225 -23.19 -8.97 0.27
C ARG A 225 -22.99 -9.73 -1.04
N SER A 226 -22.69 -9.02 -2.13
CA SER A 226 -22.45 -9.62 -3.45
C SER A 226 -21.17 -10.45 -3.46
N LEU A 227 -20.11 -9.98 -2.79
CA LEU A 227 -18.86 -10.74 -2.63
C LEU A 227 -19.09 -12.05 -1.86
N LEU A 228 -19.82 -12.00 -0.75
CA LEU A 228 -20.17 -13.21 0.03
C LEU A 228 -21.02 -14.18 -0.80
N ALA A 229 -22.01 -13.67 -1.53
CA ALA A 229 -22.86 -14.49 -2.41
C ALA A 229 -22.07 -15.13 -3.56
N ALA A 230 -20.99 -14.49 -4.02
CA ALA A 230 -20.08 -15.03 -5.01
C ALA A 230 -19.08 -16.06 -4.45
N GLY A 231 -19.12 -16.36 -3.16
CA GLY A 231 -18.28 -17.37 -2.51
C GLY A 231 -16.99 -16.85 -1.89
N TYR A 232 -16.76 -15.54 -1.86
CA TYR A 232 -15.59 -14.95 -1.22
C TYR A 232 -15.77 -14.92 0.31
N GLY A 233 -15.14 -15.87 1.00
CA GLY A 233 -15.30 -16.06 2.44
C GLY A 233 -14.63 -14.99 3.31
N ARG A 234 -15.09 -14.88 4.56
CA ARG A 234 -14.64 -13.89 5.56
C ARG A 234 -13.18 -14.09 5.99
N GLU A 235 -12.62 -15.25 5.72
CA GLU A 235 -11.23 -15.61 5.99
C GLU A 235 -10.24 -14.98 5.01
N LEU A 236 -10.70 -14.57 3.82
CA LEU A 236 -9.85 -13.95 2.80
C LEU A 236 -9.23 -12.64 3.31
N LYS A 237 -8.00 -12.38 2.88
CA LYS A 237 -7.26 -11.15 3.21
C LYS A 237 -8.05 -9.89 2.81
N THR A 238 -8.68 -9.93 1.65
CA THR A 238 -9.55 -8.88 1.10
C THR A 238 -10.75 -8.62 2.01
N MET A 239 -11.46 -9.68 2.42
CA MET A 239 -12.63 -9.60 3.31
C MET A 239 -12.28 -9.20 4.75
N ARG A 240 -11.00 -9.32 5.15
CA ARG A 240 -10.47 -8.84 6.44
C ARG A 240 -10.02 -7.38 6.43
N SER A 241 -10.10 -6.69 5.29
CA SER A 241 -9.75 -5.28 5.19
C SER A 241 -10.80 -4.36 5.85
N ILE A 242 -10.40 -3.12 6.17
CA ILE A 242 -11.27 -2.13 6.82
C ILE A 242 -12.45 -1.82 5.87
N GLY A 243 -13.66 -1.76 6.41
CA GLY A 243 -14.90 -1.68 5.63
C GLY A 243 -15.53 -3.06 5.48
N TYR A 244 -14.79 -3.99 4.87
CA TYR A 244 -15.27 -5.34 4.56
C TYR A 244 -15.43 -6.20 5.82
N LYS A 245 -14.45 -6.19 6.74
CA LYS A 245 -14.51 -7.02 7.95
C LYS A 245 -15.65 -6.59 8.88
N GLU A 246 -15.95 -5.29 8.97
CA GLU A 246 -17.03 -4.76 9.79
C GLU A 246 -18.39 -5.07 9.17
N VAL A 247 -18.54 -4.85 7.85
CA VAL A 247 -19.80 -5.13 7.16
C VAL A 247 -20.10 -6.63 7.11
N THR A 248 -19.09 -7.50 6.94
CA THR A 248 -19.32 -8.95 7.02
C THR A 248 -19.78 -9.39 8.42
N ALA A 249 -19.29 -8.74 9.49
CA ALA A 249 -19.75 -9.01 10.86
C ALA A 249 -21.19 -8.51 11.09
N TYR A 250 -21.54 -7.33 10.57
CA TYR A 250 -22.91 -6.84 10.55
C TYR A 250 -23.86 -7.82 9.80
N LEU A 251 -23.48 -8.27 8.61
CA LEU A 251 -24.26 -9.22 7.82
C LEU A 251 -24.42 -10.59 8.49
N ALA A 252 -23.51 -10.95 9.40
CA ALA A 252 -23.59 -12.16 10.22
C ALA A 252 -24.43 -11.99 11.50
N GLY A 253 -24.94 -10.78 11.80
CA GLY A 253 -25.69 -10.49 13.01
C GLY A 253 -24.84 -10.35 14.28
N GLU A 254 -23.52 -10.20 14.14
CA GLU A 254 -22.57 -10.08 15.26
C GLU A 254 -22.51 -8.67 15.83
N MET A 255 -22.95 -7.66 15.08
CA MET A 255 -23.03 -6.26 15.48
C MET A 255 -24.10 -5.52 14.67
N THR A 256 -24.51 -4.36 15.15
CA THR A 256 -25.39 -3.43 14.42
C THR A 256 -24.62 -2.69 13.31
N LEU A 257 -25.36 -2.13 12.35
CA LEU A 257 -24.76 -1.31 11.30
C LEU A 257 -24.04 -0.08 11.90
N ASP A 258 -24.65 0.60 12.87
CA ASP A 258 -24.06 1.77 13.52
C ASP A 258 -22.73 1.48 14.24
N GLU A 259 -22.64 0.31 14.87
CA GLU A 259 -21.38 -0.19 15.45
C GLU A 259 -20.32 -0.44 14.36
N ALA A 260 -20.70 -1.11 13.27
CA ALA A 260 -19.82 -1.32 12.13
C ALA A 260 -19.29 0.01 11.57
N VAL A 261 -20.15 1.00 11.36
CA VAL A 261 -19.76 2.34 10.86
C VAL A 261 -18.79 3.02 11.80
N THR A 262 -19.04 2.97 13.12
CA THR A 262 -18.16 3.54 14.13
C THR A 262 -16.77 2.89 14.10
N LEU A 263 -16.71 1.57 13.92
CA LEU A 263 -15.47 0.81 13.80
C LEU A 263 -14.70 1.17 12.51
N ILE A 264 -15.39 1.24 11.37
CA ILE A 264 -14.79 1.63 10.08
C ILE A 264 -14.15 3.01 10.18
N LYS A 265 -14.88 4.01 10.70
CA LYS A 265 -14.36 5.38 10.89
C LYS A 265 -13.11 5.36 11.78
N ARG A 266 -13.19 4.70 12.94
CA ARG A 266 -12.06 4.61 13.89
C ARG A 266 -10.84 3.94 13.26
N ASP A 267 -11.01 2.79 12.62
CA ASP A 267 -9.90 2.00 12.09
C ASP A 267 -9.29 2.64 10.85
N THR A 268 -10.08 3.35 10.03
CA THR A 268 -9.60 4.16 8.91
C THR A 268 -8.74 5.32 9.40
N ARG A 269 -9.15 6.04 10.47
CA ARG A 269 -8.30 7.08 11.11
C ARG A 269 -6.99 6.52 11.66
N ARG A 270 -7.03 5.33 12.28
CA ARG A 270 -5.83 4.63 12.75
C ARG A 270 -4.92 4.24 11.59
N TYR A 271 -5.47 3.79 10.47
CA TYR A 271 -4.72 3.49 9.26
C TYR A 271 -4.07 4.73 8.66
N ALA A 272 -4.82 5.83 8.52
CA ALA A 272 -4.30 7.13 8.09
C ALA A 272 -3.13 7.60 8.98
N LYS A 273 -3.25 7.49 10.30
CA LYS A 273 -2.15 7.80 11.24
C LYS A 273 -0.92 6.94 10.95
N ARG A 274 -1.08 5.63 10.74
CA ARG A 274 0.04 4.73 10.41
C ARG A 274 0.72 5.12 9.09
N GLN A 275 -0.05 5.49 8.07
CA GLN A 275 0.48 5.98 6.80
C GLN A 275 1.32 7.25 7.01
N MET A 276 0.81 8.22 7.76
CA MET A 276 1.56 9.46 8.06
C MET A 276 2.80 9.20 8.90
N THR A 277 2.75 8.28 9.87
CA THR A 277 3.94 7.86 10.62
C THR A 277 4.98 7.21 9.72
N TRP A 278 4.54 6.43 8.73
CA TRP A 278 5.45 5.80 7.76
C TRP A 278 6.13 6.85 6.88
N PHE A 279 5.36 7.72 6.22
CA PHE A 279 5.91 8.79 5.39
C PHE A 279 6.78 9.77 6.21
N GLY A 280 6.45 10.02 7.49
CA GLY A 280 7.27 10.84 8.38
C GLY A 280 8.65 10.25 8.73
N LYS A 281 8.88 8.96 8.48
CA LYS A 281 10.19 8.29 8.68
C LYS A 281 10.98 8.11 7.39
N GLU A 282 10.37 8.38 6.24
CA GLU A 282 11.07 8.31 4.96
C GLU A 282 11.91 9.56 4.75
N ASN A 283 13.12 9.37 4.25
CA ASN A 283 13.99 10.45 3.84
C ASN A 283 13.52 11.02 2.49
N ASP A 284 13.83 12.30 2.28
CA ASP A 284 13.65 13.00 0.99
C ASP A 284 12.20 13.11 0.52
N ILE A 285 11.24 13.17 1.45
CA ILE A 285 9.85 13.50 1.13
C ILE A 285 9.63 15.00 1.08
N TYR A 286 9.20 15.48 -0.08
CA TYR A 286 8.67 16.82 -0.26
C TYR A 286 7.20 16.88 0.18
N TRP A 287 6.94 17.54 1.32
CA TRP A 287 5.60 17.64 1.89
C TRP A 287 4.80 18.74 1.21
N LEU A 288 3.59 18.40 0.76
CA LEU A 288 2.72 19.26 -0.03
C LEU A 288 1.52 19.76 0.78
N GLU A 289 1.10 20.98 0.50
CA GLU A 289 -0.21 21.50 0.89
C GLU A 289 -1.12 21.53 -0.36
N TYR A 290 -2.23 20.81 -0.32
CA TYR A 290 -3.16 20.65 -1.44
C TYR A 290 -4.60 20.87 -0.96
N PRO A 291 -5.45 21.64 -1.66
CA PRO A 291 -5.33 22.10 -3.06
C PRO A 291 -4.61 23.44 -3.32
N GLY A 292 -4.24 24.20 -2.29
CA GLY A 292 -3.79 25.60 -2.43
C GLY A 292 -2.52 25.83 -3.25
N SER A 293 -1.62 24.84 -3.36
CA SER A 293 -0.27 25.03 -3.91
C SER A 293 -0.03 24.31 -5.24
N PHE A 294 -1.07 24.03 -6.03
CA PHE A 294 -0.94 23.21 -7.25
C PHE A 294 0.11 23.72 -8.25
N ALA A 295 0.15 25.03 -8.54
CA ALA A 295 1.12 25.60 -9.49
C ALA A 295 2.57 25.37 -9.04
N THR A 296 2.85 25.53 -7.74
CA THR A 296 4.17 25.25 -7.16
C THR A 296 4.52 23.77 -7.23
N ILE A 297 3.56 22.89 -6.93
CA ILE A 297 3.74 21.43 -7.02
C ILE A 297 4.09 21.04 -8.47
N LEU A 298 3.34 21.56 -9.44
CA LEU A 298 3.59 21.32 -10.86
C LEU A 298 4.97 21.84 -11.30
N GLY A 299 5.38 23.01 -10.82
CA GLY A 299 6.72 23.57 -11.08
C GLY A 299 7.84 22.63 -10.65
N HIS A 300 7.78 22.09 -9.43
CA HIS A 300 8.77 21.12 -8.93
C HIS A 300 8.76 19.81 -9.72
N VAL A 301 7.58 19.36 -10.16
CA VAL A 301 7.46 18.17 -11.01
C VAL A 301 8.11 18.42 -12.37
N ILE A 302 7.88 19.56 -13.01
CA ILE A 302 8.47 19.91 -14.30
C ILE A 302 9.99 20.03 -14.18
N GLU A 303 10.49 20.72 -13.15
CA GLU A 303 11.93 20.86 -12.88
C GLU A 303 12.60 19.49 -12.69
N PHE A 304 11.96 18.59 -11.94
CA PHE A 304 12.46 17.23 -11.77
C PHE A 304 12.50 16.45 -13.08
N LEU A 305 11.52 16.65 -13.98
CA LEU A 305 11.42 15.92 -15.24
C LEU A 305 12.35 16.43 -16.34
N ALA A 306 12.77 17.69 -16.26
CA ALA A 306 13.76 18.32 -17.15
C ALA A 306 15.12 17.60 -17.10
#